data_AF-A0A4Y2L3Y3-F1
#
_entry.id   AF-A0A4Y2L3Y3-F1
#
_cell.length_a   1.000
_cell.length_b   1.000
_cell.length_c   1.000
_cell.angle_alpha   90.00
_cell.angle_beta   90.00
_cell.angle_gamma   90.00
#
_symmetry.space_group_name_H-M   'P 1'
#
loop_
_entity.id
_entity.type
_entity.pdbx_description
1 polymer ?
#
loop_
_entity_poly.entity_id
_entity_poly.type
_entity_poly.pdbx_seq_one_letter_code
_entity_poly.pdbx_strand_id
1 'polypeptide(L)'
;MVKAEVIEKVTKPTDWISPLVIVQKKNGALRVCLDPQNLNKAIKRPQYNLPTFEDITTFFDPRIESEIVVDASPRGLGAVLQQRGKPIAFASSTLTPAQRNYAHIEKELLAVVYGCKKFHQYVYGTKFKIYSNHKPLIAV
;
A
#
# COMPACT_ATOMS: atom_id res chain seq x y z
N MET A 1 14.56 -7.47 -19.05
CA MET A 1 13.47 -7.96 -19.92
C MET A 1 13.99 -8.47 -21.26
N VAL A 2 14.77 -7.71 -22.04
CA VAL A 2 15.39 -8.22 -23.29
C VAL A 2 16.36 -9.40 -23.04
N LYS A 3 17.28 -9.26 -22.08
CA LYS A 3 18.20 -10.36 -21.66
C LYS A 3 17.49 -11.55 -21.00
N ALA A 4 16.23 -11.37 -20.59
CA ALA A 4 15.41 -12.43 -19.99
C ALA A 4 14.42 -13.00 -21.02
N GLU A 5 14.55 -12.64 -22.30
CA GLU A 5 13.72 -13.08 -23.43
C GLU A 5 12.21 -12.80 -23.26
N VAL A 6 11.86 -11.84 -22.39
CA VAL A 6 10.46 -11.43 -22.18
C VAL A 6 9.99 -10.45 -23.25
N ILE A 7 10.90 -9.67 -23.84
CA ILE A 7 10.61 -8.72 -24.92
C ILE A 7 11.72 -8.76 -25.97
N GLU A 8 11.34 -8.66 -27.25
CA GLU A 8 12.28 -8.59 -28.38
C GLU A 8 12.02 -7.34 -29.25
N LYS A 9 13.07 -6.88 -29.95
CA LYS A 9 12.95 -5.73 -30.85
C LYS A 9 12.32 -6.18 -32.16
N VAL A 10 11.07 -5.80 -32.36
CA VAL A 10 10.34 -6.04 -33.61
C VAL A 10 10.86 -5.07 -34.69
N THR A 11 11.41 -5.61 -35.78
CA THR A 11 11.96 -4.84 -36.92
C THR A 11 11.07 -4.88 -38.17
N LYS A 12 10.03 -5.72 -38.16
CA LYS A 12 9.07 -5.89 -39.25
C LYS A 12 7.64 -5.78 -38.70
N PRO A 13 6.65 -5.37 -39.49
CA PRO A 13 5.25 -5.38 -39.05
C PRO A 13 4.85 -6.79 -38.59
N THR A 14 4.15 -6.88 -37.45
CA THR A 14 3.63 -8.13 -36.91
C THR A 14 2.11 -8.09 -36.91
N ASP A 15 1.47 -9.26 -36.87
CA ASP A 15 0.00 -9.35 -36.80
C ASP A 15 -0.57 -8.82 -35.46
N TRP A 16 0.30 -8.56 -34.49
CA TRP A 16 -0.03 -8.08 -33.14
C TRP A 16 0.18 -6.57 -32.97
N ILE A 17 -0.02 -5.78 -34.04
CA ILE A 17 -0.02 -4.32 -33.96
C ILE A 17 -1.37 -3.85 -33.42
N SER A 18 -1.37 -3.26 -32.22
CA SER A 18 -2.56 -2.59 -31.69
C SER A 18 -2.73 -1.25 -32.41
N PRO A 19 -3.93 -0.92 -32.92
CA PRO A 19 -4.16 0.33 -33.62
C PRO A 19 -3.92 1.53 -32.69
N LEU A 20 -3.46 2.64 -33.27
CA LEU A 20 -3.33 3.91 -32.57
C LEU A 20 -4.57 4.76 -32.83
N VAL A 21 -5.18 5.23 -31.77
CA VAL A 21 -6.32 6.15 -31.80
C VAL A 21 -5.80 7.53 -31.43
N ILE A 22 -6.03 8.50 -32.31
CA ILE A 22 -5.63 9.89 -32.11
C ILE A 22 -6.87 10.68 -31.69
N VAL A 23 -6.81 11.31 -30.51
CA VAL A 23 -7.90 12.12 -29.97
C VAL A 23 -7.40 13.54 -29.75
N GLN A 24 -8.15 14.53 -30.20
CA GLN A 24 -7.87 15.93 -29.90
C GLN A 24 -8.44 16.30 -28.53
N LYS A 25 -7.61 16.88 -27.65
CA LYS A 25 -8.04 17.44 -26.36
C LYS A 25 -8.83 18.73 -26.58
N LYS A 26 -9.60 19.15 -25.56
CA LYS A 26 -10.30 20.45 -25.53
C LYS A 26 -9.38 21.66 -25.76
N ASN A 27 -8.08 21.54 -25.47
CA ASN A 27 -7.08 22.59 -25.68
C ASN A 27 -6.33 22.49 -27.03
N GLY A 28 -6.83 21.69 -27.98
CA GLY A 28 -6.26 21.53 -29.32
C GLY A 28 -5.10 20.54 -29.43
N ALA A 29 -4.48 20.12 -28.33
CA ALA A 29 -3.38 19.17 -28.34
C ALA A 29 -3.85 17.74 -28.65
N LEU A 30 -3.05 16.98 -29.40
CA LEU A 30 -3.35 15.57 -29.70
C LEU A 30 -2.93 14.64 -28.55
N ARG A 31 -3.73 13.61 -28.28
CA ARG A 31 -3.38 12.43 -27.49
C ARG A 31 -3.33 11.24 -28.43
N VAL A 32 -2.20 10.55 -28.45
CA VAL A 32 -2.07 9.25 -29.10
C VAL A 32 -2.34 8.18 -28.05
N CYS A 33 -3.39 7.41 -28.25
CA CYS A 33 -3.80 6.31 -27.39
C CYS A 33 -3.61 4.99 -28.13
N LEU A 34 -3.16 3.96 -27.45
CA LEU A 34 -3.25 2.59 -27.95
C LEU A 34 -4.72 2.14 -27.87
N ASP A 35 -5.23 1.41 -28.86
CA ASP A 35 -6.49 0.68 -28.76
C ASP A 35 -6.24 -0.77 -28.31
N PRO A 36 -6.47 -1.11 -27.04
CA PRO A 36 -6.20 -2.43 -26.52
C PRO A 36 -7.36 -3.41 -26.77
N GLN A 37 -8.40 -3.09 -27.56
CA GLN A 37 -9.55 -3.98 -27.72
C GLN A 37 -9.18 -5.41 -28.18
N ASN A 38 -8.26 -5.52 -29.15
CA ASN A 38 -7.78 -6.82 -29.60
C ASN A 38 -6.84 -7.48 -28.59
N LEU A 39 -6.00 -6.67 -27.93
CA LEU A 39 -5.10 -7.13 -26.87
C LEU A 39 -5.87 -7.72 -25.68
N ASN A 40 -6.96 -7.07 -25.26
CA ASN A 40 -7.80 -7.48 -24.14
C ASN A 40 -8.44 -8.87 -24.33
N LYS A 41 -8.68 -9.30 -25.58
CA LYS A 41 -9.20 -10.65 -25.90
C LYS A 41 -8.13 -11.73 -25.72
N ALA A 42 -6.86 -11.38 -25.95
CA ALA A 42 -5.73 -12.31 -25.86
C ALA A 42 -5.08 -12.33 -24.46
N ILE A 43 -5.26 -11.28 -23.66
CA ILE A 43 -4.76 -11.23 -22.29
C ILE A 43 -5.48 -12.29 -21.45
N LYS A 44 -4.74 -13.32 -21.05
CA LYS A 44 -5.14 -14.22 -19.95
C LYS A 44 -5.02 -13.43 -18.65
N ARG A 45 -6.14 -12.97 -18.10
CA ARG A 45 -6.14 -12.27 -16.81
C ARG A 45 -5.78 -13.30 -15.74
N PRO A 46 -4.66 -13.13 -15.03
CA PRO A 46 -4.38 -13.98 -13.90
C PRO A 46 -5.45 -13.71 -12.84
N GLN A 47 -6.16 -14.75 -12.44
CA GLN A 47 -7.22 -14.66 -11.44
C GLN A 47 -6.59 -14.73 -10.04
N TYR A 48 -5.83 -13.69 -9.68
CA TYR A 48 -5.37 -13.49 -8.31
C TYR A 48 -6.49 -12.82 -7.54
N ASN A 49 -7.37 -13.63 -6.95
CA ASN A 49 -8.38 -13.12 -6.04
C ASN A 49 -7.65 -12.47 -4.87
N LEU A 50 -7.90 -11.18 -4.67
CA LEU A 50 -7.44 -10.51 -3.46
C LEU A 50 -8.14 -11.16 -2.27
N PRO A 51 -7.41 -11.56 -1.22
CA PRO A 51 -8.03 -12.12 -0.04
C PRO A 51 -8.98 -11.09 0.58
N THR A 52 -10.08 -11.58 1.15
CA THR A 52 -11.04 -10.73 1.85
C THR A 52 -10.46 -10.30 3.21
N PHE A 53 -11.11 -9.34 3.85
CA PHE A 53 -10.68 -8.89 5.18
C PHE A 53 -10.71 -10.04 6.19
N GLU A 54 -11.72 -10.90 6.08
CA GLU A 54 -11.93 -12.08 6.90
C GLU A 54 -10.84 -13.14 6.66
N ASP A 55 -10.34 -13.27 5.42
CA ASP A 55 -9.26 -14.20 5.10
C ASP A 55 -7.91 -13.75 5.69
N ILE A 56 -7.75 -12.43 5.91
CA ILE A 56 -6.50 -11.83 6.37
C ILE A 56 -6.48 -11.71 7.90
N THR A 57 -7.61 -11.41 8.52
CA THR A 57 -7.68 -11.08 9.95
C THR A 57 -7.89 -12.30 10.84
N THR A 58 -7.33 -12.24 12.05
CA THR A 58 -7.50 -13.28 13.08
C THR A 58 -8.10 -12.70 14.35
N PHE A 59 -8.73 -13.55 15.16
CA PHE A 59 -9.18 -13.19 16.49
C PHE A 59 -8.00 -12.87 17.42
N PHE A 60 -8.24 -11.94 18.35
CA PHE A 60 -7.29 -11.56 19.37
C PHE A 60 -7.20 -12.61 20.49
N ASP A 61 -5.98 -13.00 20.87
CA ASP A 61 -5.72 -13.86 22.03
C ASP A 61 -4.97 -13.07 23.13
N PRO A 62 -5.56 -12.86 24.32
CA PRO A 62 -4.93 -12.10 25.40
C PRO A 62 -3.65 -12.75 25.98
N ARG A 63 -3.39 -14.03 25.68
CA ARG A 63 -2.19 -14.75 26.15
C ARG A 63 -0.98 -14.49 25.26
N ILE A 64 -1.21 -13.95 24.07
CA ILE A 64 -0.16 -13.68 23.09
C ILE A 64 0.22 -12.21 23.18
N GLU A 65 1.52 -11.93 23.19
CA GLU A 65 2.04 -10.57 23.19
C GLU A 65 1.55 -9.82 21.94
N SER A 66 1.00 -8.62 22.15
CA SER A 66 0.51 -7.77 21.07
C SER A 66 1.65 -7.04 20.39
N GLU A 67 1.52 -6.86 19.08
CA GLU A 67 2.46 -6.10 18.26
C GLU A 67 1.70 -5.01 17.50
N ILE A 68 2.12 -3.77 17.63
CA ILE A 68 1.61 -2.65 16.83
C ILE A 68 2.67 -2.28 15.80
N VAL A 69 2.33 -2.43 14.52
CA VAL A 69 3.14 -1.91 13.41
C VAL A 69 2.57 -0.56 13.01
N VAL A 70 3.39 0.47 12.98
CA VAL A 70 2.97 1.81 12.57
C VAL A 70 3.81 2.31 11.40
N ASP A 71 3.19 3.16 10.60
CA ASP A 71 3.83 3.83 9.47
C ASP A 71 3.22 5.22 9.30
N ALA A 72 4.05 6.21 8.97
CA ALA A 72 3.59 7.54 8.62
C ALA A 72 3.93 7.88 7.18
N SER A 73 2.96 8.47 6.48
CA SER A 73 3.13 9.03 5.15
C SER A 73 3.00 10.55 5.20
N PRO A 74 3.35 11.28 4.11
CA PRO A 74 3.15 12.72 4.05
C PRO A 74 1.70 13.20 4.25
N ARG A 75 0.71 12.30 4.09
CA ARG A 75 -0.72 12.66 4.11
C ARG A 75 -1.55 11.91 5.17
N GLY A 76 -1.04 10.84 5.73
CA GLY A 76 -1.81 9.98 6.63
C GLY A 76 -0.94 9.07 7.47
N LEU A 77 -1.55 8.49 8.49
CA LEU A 77 -0.97 7.57 9.45
C LEU A 77 -1.62 6.22 9.29
N GLY A 78 -0.84 5.15 9.44
CA GLY A 78 -1.28 3.78 9.49
C GLY A 78 -0.83 3.11 10.77
N ALA A 79 -1.68 2.22 11.30
CA ALA A 79 -1.35 1.33 12.40
C ALA A 79 -2.04 -0.02 12.20
N VAL A 80 -1.32 -1.10 12.50
CA VAL A 80 -1.82 -2.48 12.43
C VAL A 80 -1.55 -3.14 13.77
N LEU A 81 -2.60 -3.67 14.40
CA LEU A 81 -2.47 -4.57 15.52
C LEU A 81 -2.33 -5.99 14.97
N GLN A 82 -1.27 -6.69 15.37
CA GLN A 82 -1.01 -8.07 14.96
C GLN A 82 -0.49 -8.92 16.13
N GLN A 83 -0.61 -10.23 15.99
CA GLN A 83 -0.02 -11.22 16.89
C GLN A 83 0.65 -12.31 16.06
N ARG A 84 1.93 -12.61 16.33
CA ARG A 84 2.72 -13.62 15.60
C ARG A 84 2.70 -13.41 14.07
N GLY A 85 2.77 -12.15 13.62
CA GLY A 85 2.72 -11.78 12.20
C GLY A 85 1.34 -11.94 11.53
N LYS A 86 0.27 -12.21 12.30
CA LYS A 86 -1.10 -12.23 11.79
C LYS A 86 -1.86 -10.98 12.22
N PRO A 87 -2.42 -10.21 11.27
CA PRO A 87 -3.13 -8.99 11.59
C PRO A 87 -4.47 -9.29 12.25
N ILE A 88 -4.84 -8.46 13.23
CA ILE A 88 -6.08 -8.54 14.00
C ILE A 88 -6.97 -7.37 13.63
N ALA A 89 -6.39 -6.17 13.60
CA ALA A 89 -7.11 -4.95 13.31
C ALA A 89 -6.22 -3.95 12.59
N PHE A 90 -6.84 -3.16 11.71
CA PHE A 90 -6.19 -2.10 10.96
C PHE A 90 -6.78 -0.75 11.36
N ALA A 91 -5.95 0.28 11.36
CA ALA A 91 -6.35 1.65 11.64
C ALA A 91 -5.59 2.61 10.73
N SER A 92 -6.29 3.59 10.20
CA SER A 92 -5.70 4.65 9.38
C SER A 92 -6.40 5.97 9.62
N SER A 93 -5.65 7.07 9.56
CA SER A 93 -6.20 8.42 9.66
C SER A 93 -5.44 9.42 8.78
N THR A 94 -6.17 10.39 8.25
CA THR A 94 -5.60 11.47 7.45
C THR A 94 -5.00 12.55 8.35
N LEU A 95 -3.83 13.07 8.01
CA LEU A 95 -3.18 14.14 8.75
C LEU A 95 -3.92 15.48 8.58
N THR A 96 -4.09 16.19 9.68
CA THR A 96 -4.60 17.57 9.66
C THR A 96 -3.63 18.50 8.93
N PRO A 97 -4.07 19.66 8.45
CA PRO A 97 -3.19 20.62 7.79
C PRO A 97 -1.94 20.98 8.62
N ALA A 98 -2.09 21.11 9.94
CA ALA A 98 -0.98 21.37 10.84
C ALA A 98 -0.02 20.17 10.94
N GLN A 99 -0.55 18.96 11.12
CA GLN A 99 0.26 17.74 11.24
C GLN A 99 1.02 17.39 9.95
N ARG A 100 0.54 17.82 8.78
CA ARG A 100 1.27 17.64 7.51
C ARG A 100 2.59 18.41 7.49
N ASN A 101 2.70 19.48 8.25
CA ASN A 101 3.91 20.31 8.32
C ASN A 101 4.95 19.75 9.31
N TYR A 102 4.62 18.72 10.08
CA TYR A 102 5.55 18.06 10.99
C TYR A 102 6.71 17.40 10.23
N ALA A 103 7.87 17.34 10.87
CA ALA A 103 9.01 16.57 10.38
C ALA A 103 8.65 15.08 10.27
N HIS A 104 9.39 14.35 9.44
CA HIS A 104 9.12 12.91 9.24
C HIS A 104 9.16 12.13 10.57
N ILE A 105 10.13 12.45 11.44
CA ILE A 105 10.26 11.84 12.77
C ILE A 105 9.06 12.13 13.69
N GLU A 106 8.53 13.35 13.65
CA GLU A 106 7.35 13.73 14.44
C GLU A 106 6.10 13.02 13.94
N LYS A 107 5.98 12.82 12.62
CA LYS A 107 4.87 12.05 12.03
C LYS A 107 4.93 10.59 12.41
N GLU A 108 6.12 10.00 12.44
CA GLU A 108 6.32 8.62 12.90
C GLU A 108 5.95 8.47 14.39
N LEU A 109 6.39 9.40 15.25
CA LEU A 109 5.97 9.41 16.65
C LEU A 109 4.44 9.60 16.78
N LEU A 110 3.85 10.45 15.95
CA LEU A 110 2.40 10.63 15.90
C LEU A 110 1.68 9.34 15.47
N ALA A 111 2.25 8.55 14.56
CA ALA A 111 1.72 7.24 14.16
C ALA A 111 1.72 6.26 15.34
N VAL A 112 2.81 6.25 16.14
CA VAL A 112 2.90 5.46 17.38
C VAL A 112 1.78 5.83 18.35
N VAL A 113 1.63 7.13 18.65
CA VAL A 113 0.61 7.63 19.57
C VAL A 113 -0.80 7.31 19.04
N TYR A 114 -1.02 7.47 17.75
CA TYR A 114 -2.29 7.14 17.09
C TYR A 114 -2.62 5.64 17.24
N GLY A 115 -1.66 4.75 16.95
CA GLY A 115 -1.83 3.30 17.10
C GLY A 115 -2.18 2.90 18.53
N CYS A 116 -1.44 3.40 19.52
CA CYS A 116 -1.70 3.11 20.94
C CYS A 116 -3.08 3.61 21.39
N LYS A 117 -3.50 4.81 20.94
CA LYS A 117 -4.84 5.34 21.24
C LYS A 117 -5.94 4.53 20.59
N LYS A 118 -5.75 4.13 19.33
CA LYS A 118 -6.79 3.41 18.57
C LYS A 118 -6.96 1.97 19.07
N PHE A 119 -5.87 1.32 19.49
CA PHE A 119 -5.88 -0.05 20.00
C PHE A 119 -5.85 -0.12 21.53
N HIS A 120 -6.22 0.97 22.22
CA HIS A 120 -6.19 1.08 23.68
C HIS A 120 -6.85 -0.13 24.38
N GLN A 121 -8.01 -0.58 23.89
CA GLN A 121 -8.73 -1.73 24.45
C GLN A 121 -7.93 -3.05 24.45
N TYR A 122 -6.93 -3.19 23.59
CA TYR A 122 -6.10 -4.40 23.47
C TYR A 122 -4.77 -4.28 24.21
N VAL A 123 -4.16 -3.09 24.18
CA VAL A 123 -2.78 -2.88 24.68
C VAL A 123 -2.70 -2.23 26.05
N TYR A 124 -3.82 -1.70 26.57
CA TYR A 124 -3.81 -1.05 27.87
C TYR A 124 -3.56 -2.07 28.99
N GLY A 125 -2.57 -1.78 29.84
CA GLY A 125 -2.20 -2.64 30.97
C GLY A 125 -1.44 -3.92 30.60
N THR A 126 -1.09 -4.11 29.34
CA THR A 126 -0.33 -5.29 28.87
C THR A 126 1.05 -4.90 28.35
N LYS A 127 1.94 -5.89 28.23
CA LYS A 127 3.21 -5.71 27.52
C LYS A 127 2.94 -5.91 26.03
N PHE A 128 3.46 -5.00 25.21
CA PHE A 128 3.33 -5.06 23.76
C PHE A 128 4.57 -4.45 23.10
N LYS A 129 4.77 -4.80 21.83
CA LYS A 129 5.88 -4.30 21.00
C LYS A 129 5.37 -3.32 19.96
N ILE A 130 6.20 -2.34 19.62
CA ILE A 130 5.92 -1.39 18.56
C ILE A 130 7.00 -1.54 17.49
N TYR A 131 6.58 -1.66 16.23
CA TYR A 131 7.45 -1.68 15.08
C TYR A 131 7.18 -0.43 14.24
N SER A 132 8.22 0.36 13.97
CA SER A 132 8.23 1.47 13.01
C SER A 132 9.49 1.33 12.15
N ASN A 133 9.42 1.83 10.91
CA ASN A 133 10.54 1.82 9.97
C ASN A 133 11.61 2.89 10.30
N HIS A 134 11.39 3.75 11.29
CA HIS A 134 12.27 4.88 11.56
C HIS A 134 13.26 4.62 12.70
N LYS A 135 14.49 4.21 12.33
CA LYS A 135 15.64 4.00 13.22
C LYS A 135 15.93 5.10 14.27
N PRO A 136 15.73 6.41 14.00
CA PRO A 136 16.01 7.49 14.97
C PRO A 136 15.11 7.49 16.22
N LEU A 137 14.02 6.72 16.23
CA LEU A 137 13.14 6.60 17.40
C LEU A 137 13.71 5.66 18.48
N ILE A 138 14.76 4.90 18.15
CA ILE A 138 15.56 4.16 19.12
C ILE A 138 16.60 5.16 19.63
N ALA A 139 16.36 5.75 20.79
CA ALA A 139 17.36 6.59 21.44
C ALA A 139 18.65 5.78 21.60
N VAL A 140 19.75 6.31 21.08
CA VAL A 140 21.11 5.76 21.26
C VAL A 140 21.54 5.91 22.70
#